data_AF-A0A4U9CZX8-F1
#
_entry.id   AF-A0A4U9CZX8-F1
#
_cell.length_a   1.000
_cell.length_b   1.000
_cell.length_c   1.000
_cell.angle_alpha   90.00
_cell.angle_beta   90.00
_cell.angle_gamma   90.00
#
_symmetry.space_group_name_H-M   'P 1'
#
loop_
_entity.id
_entity.type
_entity.pdbx_description
1 polymer ?
#
loop_
_entity_poly.entity_id
_entity_poly.type
_entity_poly.pdbx_seq_one_letter_code
_entity_poly.pdbx_strand_id
1 'polypeptide(L)' 'MFLGFSGLGISIWPHIIPPAVTLWQAAAPPQSQGFMLVGAALIIPVILGYTFWSYYVFRGKVQHGEGYH' A
#
# COMPACT_ATOMS: atom_id res chain seq x y z
N MET A 1 3.43 0.02 -16.05
CA MET A 1 3.26 0.94 -14.89
C MET A 1 4.30 0.71 -13.80
N PHE A 2 4.51 -0.54 -13.34
CA PHE A 2 5.52 -0.90 -12.34
C PHE A 2 6.93 -0.36 -12.65
N LEU A 3 7.47 -0.67 -13.83
CA LEU A 3 8.81 -0.21 -14.23
C LEU A 3 8.96 1.33 -14.29
N GLY A 4 7.88 2.05 -14.65
CA GLY A 4 7.88 3.51 -14.70
C GLY A 4 7.90 4.15 -13.31
N PHE A 5 7.10 3.62 -12.37
CA PHE A 5 7.12 4.07 -10.98
C PHE A 5 8.45 3.75 -10.28
N SER A 6 9.01 2.56 -10.54
CA SER A 6 10.32 2.19 -10.02
C SER A 6 11.43 3.09 -10.57
N GLY A 7 11.40 3.43 -11.87
CA GLY A 7 12.37 4.34 -12.48
C GLY A 7 12.33 5.76 -11.89
N LEU A 8 11.14 6.29 -11.60
CA LEU A 8 10.99 7.55 -10.90
C LEU A 8 11.54 7.50 -9.47
N GLY A 9 11.26 6.42 -8.73
CA GLY A 9 11.77 6.25 -7.36
C GLY A 9 13.29 6.20 -7.30
N ILE A 10 13.94 5.49 -8.24
CA ILE A 10 15.40 5.39 -8.31
C ILE A 10 16.03 6.74 -8.67
N SER A 11 15.42 7.51 -9.55
CA SER A 11 15.92 8.83 -9.97
C SER A 11 15.92 9.86 -8.84
N ILE A 12 14.92 9.78 -7.96
CA ILE A 12 14.74 10.69 -6.82
C ILE A 12 15.65 10.28 -5.66
N TRP A 13 15.98 9.00 -5.52
CA TRP A 13 16.87 8.52 -4.46
C TRP A 13 18.29 9.12 -4.59
N PRO A 14 18.93 9.63 -3.51
CA PRO A 14 18.52 9.58 -2.09
C PRO A 14 17.70 10.78 -1.59
N HIS A 15 17.31 11.70 -2.47
CA HIS A 15 16.64 12.97 -2.14
C HIS A 15 15.13 12.88 -2.35
N ILE A 16 14.33 12.85 -1.30
CA ILE A 16 12.87 12.83 -1.46
C ILE A 16 12.32 14.15 -2.05
N ILE A 17 13.02 15.27 -1.83
CA ILE A 17 12.78 16.57 -2.47
C ILE A 17 14.14 17.15 -2.91
N PRO A 18 14.51 17.06 -4.20
CA PRO A 18 15.75 17.65 -4.71
C PRO A 18 15.69 19.19 -4.62
N PRO A 19 16.77 19.90 -4.22
CA PRO A 19 18.10 19.45 -3.81
C PRO A 19 18.33 19.40 -2.29
N ALA A 20 17.32 19.71 -1.47
CA ALA A 20 17.52 20.13 -0.07
C ALA A 20 17.16 19.07 0.98
N VAL A 21 16.32 18.08 0.66
CA VAL A 21 15.82 17.15 1.67
C VAL A 21 16.12 15.71 1.28
N THR A 22 17.04 15.10 2.03
CA THR A 22 17.34 13.67 1.95
C THR A 22 16.28 12.85 2.67
N LEU A 23 16.15 11.57 2.29
CA LEU A 23 15.24 10.62 2.96
C LEU A 23 15.41 10.63 4.50
N TRP A 24 16.65 10.74 4.95
CA TRP A 24 17.03 10.73 6.36
C TRP A 24 16.67 12.02 7.10
N GLN A 25 16.73 13.17 6.43
CA GLN A 25 16.34 14.45 7.00
C GLN A 25 14.81 14.60 7.07
N ALA A 26 14.09 13.99 6.14
CA ALA A 26 12.62 13.92 6.16
C ALA A 26 12.09 12.85 7.14
N ALA A 27 12.96 12.01 7.71
CA ALA A 27 12.56 10.92 8.58
C ALA A 27 12.00 11.46 9.90
N ALA A 28 10.79 11.00 10.26
CA ALA A 28 10.21 11.29 11.56
C ALA A 28 11.08 10.76 12.73
N PRO A 29 10.97 11.33 13.95
CA PRO A 29 11.71 10.84 15.11
C PRO A 29 11.52 9.32 15.34
N PRO A 30 12.55 8.58 15.78
CA PRO A 30 12.51 7.12 15.90
C PRO A 30 11.35 6.57 16.73
N GLN A 31 10.95 7.29 17.80
CA GLN A 31 9.84 6.89 18.66
C GLN A 31 8.48 6.97 17.93
N SER A 32 8.27 8.00 17.11
CA SER A 32 7.06 8.14 16.30
C SER A 32 7.04 7.12 15.16
N GLN A 33 8.19 6.83 14.54
CA GLN A 33 8.31 5.78 13.54
C GLN A 33 8.01 4.39 14.11
N GLY A 34 8.50 4.10 15.31
CA GLY A 34 8.21 2.85 16.01
C GLY A 34 6.72 2.67 16.28
N PHE A 35 6.03 3.71 16.76
CA PHE A 35 4.58 3.68 16.96
C PHE A 35 3.83 3.44 15.64
N MET A 36 4.19 4.16 14.57
CA MET A 36 3.59 3.97 13.25
C MET A 36 3.84 2.57 12.70
N LEU A 37 5.03 2.00 12.90
CA LEU A 37 5.36 0.64 12.47
C LEU A 37 4.49 -0.40 13.17
N VAL A 38 4.32 -0.29 14.48
CA VAL A 38 3.45 -1.22 15.25
C VAL A 38 1.99 -1.09 14.77
N GLY A 39 1.50 0.14 14.61
CA GLY A 39 0.15 0.39 14.09
C GLY A 39 -0.04 -0.19 12.69
N ALA A 40 0.90 0.07 11.77
CA ALA A 40 0.87 -0.45 10.42
C ALA A 40 0.96 -1.98 10.38
N ALA A 41 1.82 -2.59 11.21
CA ALA A 41 1.98 -4.04 11.29
C ALA A 41 0.70 -4.76 11.74
N LEU A 42 -0.18 -4.10 12.50
CA LEU A 42 -1.48 -4.65 12.89
C LEU A 42 -2.58 -4.32 11.88
N ILE A 43 -2.62 -3.09 11.38
CA ILE A 43 -3.66 -2.62 10.48
C ILE A 43 -3.54 -3.26 9.09
N ILE A 44 -2.32 -3.41 8.56
CA ILE A 44 -2.09 -3.98 7.22
C ILE A 44 -2.66 -5.41 7.12
N PRO A 45 -2.37 -6.35 8.05
CA PRO A 45 -2.98 -7.68 8.02
C PRO A 45 -4.50 -7.66 8.10
N VAL A 46 -5.10 -6.76 8.88
CA VAL A 46 -6.55 -6.63 8.98
C VAL A 46 -7.16 -6.20 7.66
N ILE A 47 -6.58 -5.18 7.01
CA ILE A 47 -7.02 -4.70 5.68
C ILE A 47 -6.89 -5.82 4.65
N LEU A 48 -5.74 -6.51 4.62
CA LEU A 48 -5.51 -7.61 3.69
C LEU A 48 -6.47 -8.78 3.93
N GLY A 49 -6.73 -9.12 5.20
CA GLY A 49 -7.68 -10.17 5.58
C GLY A 49 -9.11 -9.83 5.14
N TYR A 50 -9.56 -8.59 5.39
CA TYR A 50 -10.86 -8.12 4.91
C TYR A 50 -10.94 -8.11 3.38
N THR A 51 -9.89 -7.64 2.72
CA THR A 51 -9.81 -7.61 1.25
C THR A 51 -9.90 -9.03 0.69
N PHE A 52 -9.12 -9.96 1.24
CA PHE A 52 -9.17 -11.38 0.86
C PHE A 52 -10.55 -11.99 1.09
N TRP A 53 -11.16 -11.73 2.25
CA TRP A 53 -12.50 -12.21 2.56
C TRP A 53 -13.56 -11.65 1.59
N SER A 54 -13.48 -10.37 1.27
CA SER A 54 -14.36 -9.73 0.28
C SER A 54 -14.25 -10.44 -1.06
N TYR A 55 -13.04 -10.65 -1.57
CA TYR A 55 -12.83 -11.41 -2.81
C TYR A 55 -13.33 -12.85 -2.71
N TYR A 56 -13.17 -13.50 -1.55
CA TYR A 56 -13.64 -14.85 -1.33
C TYR A 56 -15.18 -14.95 -1.33
N VAL A 57 -15.86 -14.05 -0.63
CA VAL A 57 -17.34 -14.01 -0.55
C VAL A 57 -17.94 -13.71 -1.92
N PHE A 58 -17.36 -12.77 -2.66
CA PHE A 58 -17.86 -12.38 -3.99
C PHE A 58 -17.26 -13.19 -5.15
N ARG A 59 -16.56 -14.30 -4.87
CA ARG A 59 -16.03 -15.18 -5.92
C ARG A 59 -17.09 -16.01 -6.64
N GLY A 60 -18.34 -15.97 -6.17
CA GLY A 60 -19.46 -16.69 -6.78
C GLY A 60 -19.59 -16.31 -8.26
N LYS A 61 -19.67 -17.32 -9.13
CA LYS A 61 -19.85 -17.10 -10.57
C LYS A 61 -21.23 -16.47 -10.79
N VAL A 62 -21.29 -15.32 -11.44
CA VAL A 62 -22.55 -14.77 -11.95
C VAL A 62 -23.09 -15.75 -13.00
N GLN A 63 -24.13 -16.51 -12.65
CA GLN A 63 -24.80 -17.41 -13.59
C GLN A 63 -25.40 -16.55 -14.71
N HIS A 64 -24.92 -16.74 -15.93
CA HIS A 64 -25.52 -16.12 -17.11
C HIS A 64 -26.89 -16.79 -17.34
N GLY A 65 -27.95 -16.24 -16.73
CA GLY A 65 -29.31 -16.74 -16.88
C GLY A 65 -30.33 -16.28 -15.84
N GLU A 66 -29.92 -15.88 -14.62
CA GLU A 66 -30.86 -15.53 -13.54
C GLU A 66 -31.27 -14.03 -13.52
N GLY A 67 -31.31 -13.40 -14.69
CA GLY A 67 -31.61 -11.98 -14.85
C GLY A 67 -32.79 -11.63 -15.74
N TYR A 68 -33.48 -12.62 -16.35
CA TYR A 68 -34.63 -12.36 -17.21
C TYR A 68 -35.62 -13.54 -17.19
N HIS A 69 -36.67 -13.40 -16.38
CA HIS A 69 -37.96 -14.05 -16.59
C HIS A 69 -39.05 -13.00 -16.45
#